data_AF-T0JA77-F1
#
_entry.id   AF-T0JA77-F1
#
_cell.length_a   1.000
_cell.length_b   1.000
_cell.length_c   1.000
_cell.angle_alpha   90.00
_cell.angle_beta   90.00
_cell.angle_gamma   90.00
#
_symmetry.space_group_name_H-M   'P 1'
#
loop_
_entity.id
_entity.type
_entity.pdbx_description
1 polymer ?
#
loop_
_entity_poly.entity_id
_entity_poly.type
_entity_poly.pdbx_seq_one_letter_code
_entity_poly.pdbx_strand_id
1 'polypeptide(L)'
;MVTPAAKREAVARLQAVLGMSERRACRVIGADRKSMRYRSQRDDDSDLRSKLRELAQQRRRFGYRRLHILLRREGVVINRKKTQRLYREENLAVRRRRNRRRAIGARAPAPVLALPNQRWSLDFVHDQMASGRRFRVLNIVDDVTRECLRAVPDTSISGRRVVREL
;
A
#
# COMPACT_ATOMS: atom_id res chain seq x y z
N MET A 1 18.95 -7.08 -16.46
CA MET A 1 18.31 -7.90 -17.52
C MET A 1 17.32 -7.01 -18.27
N VAL A 2 17.48 -6.80 -19.58
CA VAL A 2 16.61 -5.91 -20.37
C VAL A 2 15.28 -6.61 -20.69
N THR A 3 14.14 -5.94 -20.47
CA THR A 3 12.82 -6.53 -20.72
C THR A 3 12.53 -6.67 -22.23
N PRO A 4 11.67 -7.63 -22.65
CA PRO A 4 11.27 -7.75 -24.05
C PRO A 4 10.62 -6.48 -24.62
N ALA A 5 9.92 -5.71 -23.79
CA ALA A 5 9.32 -4.43 -24.17
C ALA A 5 10.39 -3.38 -24.51
N ALA A 6 11.40 -3.23 -23.64
CA ALA A 6 12.52 -2.32 -23.88
C ALA A 6 13.33 -2.72 -25.13
N LYS A 7 13.50 -4.03 -25.39
CA LYS A 7 14.12 -4.51 -26.64
C LYS A 7 13.31 -4.13 -27.88
N ARG A 8 11.98 -4.25 -27.86
CA ARG A 8 11.11 -3.84 -28.97
C ARG A 8 11.21 -2.34 -29.24
N GLU A 9 11.19 -1.53 -28.18
CA GLU A 9 11.32 -0.08 -28.29
C GLU A 9 12.67 0.33 -28.88
N ALA A 10 13.76 -0.29 -28.41
CA ALA A 10 15.10 -0.05 -28.95
C ALA A 10 15.21 -0.43 -30.43
N VAL A 11 14.67 -1.58 -30.84
CA VAL A 11 14.62 -2.00 -32.26
C VAL A 11 13.82 -1.00 -33.09
N ALA A 12 12.63 -0.60 -32.64
CA ALA A 12 11.81 0.40 -33.31
C ALA A 12 12.55 1.75 -33.47
N ARG A 13 13.27 2.19 -32.43
CA ARG A 13 14.08 3.42 -32.47
C ARG A 13 15.22 3.33 -33.48
N LEU A 14 15.93 2.22 -33.56
CA LEU A 14 17.00 2.02 -34.56
C LEU A 14 16.46 2.00 -35.99
N GLN A 15 15.28 1.43 -36.20
CA GLN A 15 14.62 1.45 -37.51
C GLN A 15 14.19 2.88 -37.89
N ALA A 16 13.58 3.62 -36.97
CA ALA A 16 13.05 4.95 -37.23
C ALA A 16 14.14 6.04 -37.37
N VAL A 17 15.15 6.03 -36.49
CA VAL A 17 16.17 7.10 -36.43
C VAL A 17 17.33 6.85 -37.39
N LEU A 18 17.73 5.59 -37.56
CA LEU A 18 18.93 5.22 -38.33
C LEU A 18 18.58 4.50 -39.65
N GLY A 19 17.30 4.41 -40.02
CA GLY A 19 16.85 3.74 -41.24
C GLY A 19 17.24 2.26 -41.31
N MET A 20 17.55 1.62 -40.18
CA MET A 20 18.03 0.24 -40.16
C MET A 20 16.90 -0.73 -40.55
N SER A 21 17.25 -1.78 -41.28
CA SER A 21 16.33 -2.91 -41.46
C SER A 21 16.07 -3.61 -40.13
N GLU A 22 14.86 -4.15 -39.95
CA GLU A 22 14.47 -4.93 -38.74
C GLU A 22 15.52 -6.00 -38.40
N ARG A 23 16.05 -6.68 -39.42
CA ARG A 23 17.10 -7.71 -39.27
C ARG A 23 18.38 -7.15 -38.66
N ARG A 24 18.84 -5.98 -39.12
CA ARG A 24 20.06 -5.32 -38.61
C ARG A 24 19.84 -4.80 -37.19
N ALA A 25 18.72 -4.13 -36.95
CA ALA A 25 18.35 -3.62 -35.63
C ALA A 25 18.23 -4.75 -34.58
N CYS A 26 17.59 -5.87 -34.92
CA CYS A 26 17.48 -7.03 -34.04
C CYS A 26 18.84 -7.66 -33.70
N ARG A 27 19.77 -7.71 -34.67
CA ARG A 27 21.13 -8.23 -34.46
C ARG A 27 21.92 -7.37 -33.48
N VAL A 28 21.85 -6.04 -33.61
CA VAL A 28 22.53 -5.09 -32.71
C VAL A 28 22.00 -5.18 -31.28
N ILE A 29 20.68 -5.31 -31.11
CA ILE A 29 20.03 -5.36 -29.79
C ILE A 29 20.08 -6.76 -29.14
N GLY A 30 20.42 -7.81 -29.91
CA GLY A 30 20.32 -9.20 -29.44
C GLY A 30 18.87 -9.58 -29.15
N ALA A 31 17.96 -9.23 -30.06
CA ALA A 31 16.54 -9.53 -29.99
C ALA A 31 16.16 -10.56 -31.07
N ASP A 32 15.31 -11.52 -30.70
CA ASP A 32 14.73 -12.46 -31.68
C ASP A 32 13.60 -11.82 -32.49
N ARG A 33 13.62 -12.02 -33.81
CA ARG A 33 12.65 -11.41 -34.73
C ARG A 33 11.22 -11.92 -34.52
N LYS A 34 11.02 -13.18 -34.09
CA LYS A 34 9.68 -13.72 -33.79
C LYS A 34 9.06 -12.96 -32.60
N SER A 35 9.88 -12.62 -31.61
CA SER A 35 9.45 -11.78 -30.47
C SER A 35 9.13 -10.33 -30.88
N MET A 36 9.83 -9.77 -31.87
CA MET A 36 9.52 -8.42 -32.40
C MET A 36 8.23 -8.39 -33.21
N ARG A 37 7.95 -9.46 -33.98
CA ARG A 37 6.75 -9.59 -34.81
C ARG A 37 5.53 -10.06 -34.04
N TYR A 38 5.70 -10.54 -32.82
CA TYR A 38 4.60 -11.03 -32.00
C TYR A 38 3.59 -9.93 -31.72
N ARG A 39 2.37 -10.09 -32.23
CA ARG A 39 1.22 -9.28 -31.87
C ARG A 39 0.31 -10.09 -30.96
N SER A 40 -0.01 -9.51 -29.81
CA SER A 40 -0.96 -10.10 -28.88
C SER A 40 -2.36 -10.11 -29.51
N GLN A 41 -2.89 -11.29 -29.80
CA GLN A 41 -4.29 -11.48 -30.19
C GLN A 41 -5.13 -11.65 -28.92
N ARG A 42 -5.40 -10.54 -28.22
CA ARG A 42 -6.35 -10.57 -27.10
C ARG A 42 -7.70 -10.14 -27.65
N ASP A 43 -8.72 -10.94 -27.38
CA ASP A 43 -10.11 -10.55 -27.60
C ASP A 43 -10.43 -9.29 -26.80
N ASP A 44 -11.35 -8.49 -27.32
CA ASP A 44 -11.88 -7.35 -26.58
C ASP A 44 -12.66 -7.88 -25.37
N ASP A 45 -12.22 -7.46 -24.19
CA ASP A 45 -12.86 -7.84 -22.92
C ASP A 45 -13.99 -6.84 -22.54
N SER A 46 -14.40 -5.96 -23.46
CA SER A 46 -15.36 -4.86 -23.24
C SER A 46 -16.68 -5.33 -22.62
N ASP A 47 -17.33 -6.34 -23.21
CA ASP A 47 -18.59 -6.89 -22.69
C ASP A 47 -18.42 -7.46 -21.28
N LEU A 48 -17.32 -8.19 -21.07
CA LEU A 48 -17.00 -8.80 -19.79
C LEU A 48 -16.70 -7.75 -18.71
N ARG A 49 -16.04 -6.64 -19.08
CA ARG A 49 -15.79 -5.50 -18.18
C ARG A 49 -17.09 -4.82 -17.81
N SER A 50 -17.98 -4.58 -18.76
CA SER A 50 -19.30 -3.98 -18.53
C SER A 50 -20.12 -4.83 -17.55
N LYS A 51 -20.22 -6.13 -17.80
CA LYS A 51 -20.91 -7.08 -16.91
C LYS A 51 -20.29 -7.15 -15.52
N LEU A 52 -18.95 -7.13 -15.44
CA LEU A 52 -18.24 -7.12 -14.16
C LEU A 52 -18.51 -5.84 -13.35
N ARG A 53 -18.59 -4.68 -14.00
CA ARG A 53 -18.93 -3.39 -13.38
C ARG A 53 -20.37 -3.40 -12.85
N GLU A 54 -21.32 -3.88 -13.64
CA GLU A 54 -22.72 -4.04 -13.24
C GLU A 54 -22.85 -4.89 -11.96
N LEU A 55 -22.25 -6.08 -11.96
CA LEU A 55 -22.23 -6.97 -10.79
C LEU A 55 -21.56 -6.33 -9.56
N ALA A 56 -20.52 -5.54 -9.76
CA ALA A 56 -19.83 -4.84 -8.67
C ALA A 56 -20.68 -3.71 -8.07
N GLN A 57 -21.55 -3.08 -8.85
CA GLN A 57 -22.44 -2.01 -8.38
C GLN A 57 -23.58 -2.53 -7.50
N GLN A 58 -24.02 -3.79 -7.67
CA GLN A 58 -25.06 -4.39 -6.83
C GLN A 58 -24.73 -4.37 -5.33
N ARG A 59 -23.45 -4.58 -4.97
CA ARG A 59 -22.97 -4.55 -3.58
C ARG A 59 -21.52 -4.05 -3.51
N ARG A 60 -21.32 -2.93 -2.80
CA ARG A 60 -20.01 -2.27 -2.58
C ARG A 60 -18.89 -3.16 -2.02
N ARG A 61 -19.20 -4.30 -1.40
CA ARG A 61 -18.21 -5.18 -0.73
C ARG A 61 -17.84 -6.42 -1.55
N PHE A 62 -18.30 -6.55 -2.79
CA PHE A 62 -17.93 -7.69 -3.61
C PHE A 62 -16.47 -7.62 -4.05
N GLY A 63 -15.68 -8.58 -3.57
CA GLY A 63 -14.34 -8.85 -4.10
C GLY A 63 -14.39 -9.71 -5.35
N TYR A 64 -13.27 -9.80 -6.07
CA TYR A 64 -13.17 -10.57 -7.33
C TYR A 64 -13.65 -12.02 -7.22
N ARG A 65 -13.48 -12.69 -6.06
CA ARG A 65 -13.95 -14.07 -5.84
C ARG A 65 -15.48 -14.16 -5.90
N ARG A 66 -16.18 -13.18 -5.33
CA ARG A 66 -17.65 -13.15 -5.34
C ARG A 66 -18.16 -12.82 -6.74
N LEU A 67 -17.55 -11.83 -7.40
CA LEU A 67 -17.89 -11.48 -8.78
C LEU A 67 -17.65 -12.64 -9.75
N HIS A 68 -16.58 -13.42 -9.55
CA HIS A 68 -16.32 -14.62 -10.35
C HIS A 68 -17.42 -15.67 -10.24
N ILE A 69 -17.98 -15.88 -9.04
CA ILE A 69 -19.11 -16.79 -8.82
C ILE A 69 -20.37 -16.25 -9.52
N LEU A 70 -20.63 -14.95 -9.43
CA LEU A 70 -21.80 -14.32 -10.08
C LEU A 70 -21.71 -14.43 -11.60
N LEU A 71 -20.55 -14.12 -12.18
CA LEU A 71 -20.30 -14.31 -13.62
C LEU A 71 -20.57 -15.77 -14.05
N ARG A 72 -20.11 -16.76 -13.28
CA ARG A 72 -20.39 -18.17 -13.57
C ARG A 72 -21.87 -18.52 -13.51
N ARG A 73 -22.63 -17.93 -12.57
CA ARG A 73 -24.09 -18.15 -12.48
C ARG A 73 -24.84 -17.58 -13.68
N GLU A 74 -24.31 -16.53 -14.29
CA GLU A 74 -24.84 -15.93 -15.52
C GLU A 74 -24.27 -16.57 -16.80
N GLY A 75 -23.72 -17.78 -16.70
CA GLY A 75 -23.21 -18.56 -17.84
C GLY A 75 -21.82 -18.17 -18.33
N VAL A 76 -21.15 -17.19 -17.71
CA VAL A 76 -19.83 -16.72 -18.15
C VAL A 76 -18.73 -17.60 -17.54
N VAL A 77 -18.23 -18.55 -18.33
CA VAL A 77 -17.16 -19.48 -17.93
C VAL A 77 -15.79 -18.94 -18.34
N ILE A 78 -15.16 -18.18 -17.44
CA ILE A 78 -13.79 -17.68 -17.62
C ILE A 78 -12.84 -18.19 -16.54
N ASN A 79 -11.53 -18.10 -16.78
CA ASN A 79 -10.55 -18.40 -15.74
C ASN A 79 -10.61 -17.34 -14.62
N ARG A 80 -10.55 -17.79 -13.36
CA ARG A 80 -10.50 -16.91 -12.17
C ARG A 80 -9.40 -15.85 -12.25
N LYS A 81 -8.24 -16.17 -12.85
CA LYS A 81 -7.14 -15.21 -13.07
C LYS A 81 -7.56 -14.06 -13.99
N LYS A 82 -8.38 -14.33 -15.02
CA LYS A 82 -8.92 -13.31 -15.93
C LYS A 82 -9.88 -12.38 -15.18
N THR A 83 -10.79 -12.93 -14.36
CA THR A 83 -11.66 -12.11 -13.50
C THR A 83 -10.85 -11.23 -12.54
N GLN A 84 -9.82 -11.78 -11.90
CA GLN A 84 -8.98 -11.02 -10.98
C GLN A 84 -8.22 -9.90 -11.69
N ARG A 85 -7.70 -10.15 -12.90
CA ARG A 85 -7.02 -9.15 -13.72
C ARG A 85 -7.97 -8.02 -14.08
N LEU A 86 -9.13 -8.32 -14.67
CA LEU A 86 -10.12 -7.32 -15.05
C LEU A 86 -10.63 -6.53 -13.84
N TYR A 87 -10.88 -7.19 -12.71
CA TYR A 87 -11.26 -6.52 -11.46
C TYR A 87 -10.24 -5.46 -11.00
N ARG A 88 -8.94 -5.74 -11.17
CA ARG A 88 -7.87 -4.80 -10.84
C ARG A 88 -7.76 -3.66 -11.86
N GLU A 89 -7.83 -3.99 -13.13
CA GLU A 89 -7.78 -3.01 -14.22
C GLU A 89 -8.98 -2.03 -14.17
N GLU A 90 -10.16 -2.52 -13.78
CA GLU A 90 -11.38 -1.71 -13.57
C GLU A 90 -11.41 -0.97 -12.21
N ASN A 91 -10.36 -1.05 -11.40
CA ASN A 91 -10.27 -0.43 -10.07
C ASN A 91 -11.46 -0.74 -9.13
N LEU A 92 -12.05 -1.93 -9.24
CA LEU A 92 -13.22 -2.35 -8.45
C LEU A 92 -12.87 -2.78 -7.01
N ALA A 93 -11.61 -2.57 -6.60
CA ALA A 93 -11.12 -2.89 -5.27
C ALA A 93 -11.88 -2.09 -4.19
N VAL A 94 -12.42 -2.81 -3.20
CA VAL A 94 -13.09 -2.15 -2.06
C VAL A 94 -12.07 -1.27 -1.34
N ARG A 95 -12.27 0.04 -1.37
CA ARG A 95 -11.41 0.99 -0.66
C ARG A 95 -11.45 0.67 0.83
N ARG A 96 -10.30 0.31 1.41
CA ARG A 96 -10.17 0.15 2.86
C ARG A 96 -10.52 1.49 3.51
N ARG A 97 -11.44 1.47 4.48
CA ARG A 97 -11.76 2.66 5.28
C ARG A 97 -10.46 3.07 5.97
N ARG A 98 -9.89 4.22 5.59
CA ARG A 98 -8.82 4.82 6.38
C ARG A 98 -9.39 5.12 7.76
N ASN A 99 -8.68 4.74 8.81
CA ASN A 99 -9.02 5.17 10.16
C ASN A 99 -9.14 6.69 10.14
N ARG A 100 -10.28 7.21 10.58
CA ARG A 100 -10.52 8.66 10.65
C ARG A 100 -9.43 9.20 11.57
N ARG A 101 -8.50 10.01 11.04
CA ARG A 101 -7.60 10.79 11.90
C ARG A 101 -8.52 11.64 12.77
N ARG A 102 -8.47 11.47 14.09
CA ARG A 102 -9.14 12.39 15.01
C ARG A 102 -8.63 13.79 14.66
N ALA A 103 -9.53 14.76 14.57
CA ALA A 103 -9.13 16.14 14.41
C ALA A 103 -8.24 16.48 15.61
N ILE A 104 -6.94 16.61 15.37
CA ILE A 104 -6.01 17.17 16.35
C ILE A 104 -6.41 18.65 16.36
N GLY A 105 -7.09 19.09 17.42
CA GLY A 105 -7.41 20.51 17.61
C GLY A 105 -6.15 21.36 17.48
N ALA A 106 -6.30 22.67 17.23
CA ALA A 106 -5.18 23.58 17.12
C ALA A 106 -4.25 23.41 18.34
N ARG A 107 -3.08 22.82 18.13
CA ARG A 107 -2.06 22.67 19.17
C ARG A 107 -1.54 24.07 19.42
N ALA A 108 -1.67 24.57 20.66
CA ALA A 108 -1.01 25.81 21.03
C ALA A 108 0.48 25.69 20.64
N PRO A 109 1.06 26.70 19.96
CA PRO A 109 2.47 26.66 19.62
C PRO A 109 3.28 26.44 20.90
N ALA A 110 4.25 25.53 20.85
CA ALA A 110 5.13 25.31 21.99
C ALA A 110 5.86 26.63 22.31
N PRO A 111 5.89 27.08 23.57
CA PRO A 111 6.63 28.29 23.93
C PRO A 111 8.10 28.12 23.56
N VAL A 112 8.69 29.22 23.07
CA VAL A 112 9.84 29.24 22.16
C VAL A 112 11.20 28.98 22.85
N LEU A 113 11.26 28.87 24.18
CA LEU A 113 12.53 28.71 24.91
C LEU A 113 12.36 27.81 26.14
N ALA A 114 12.50 26.50 25.97
CA ALA A 114 12.74 25.60 27.11
C ALA A 114 14.25 25.34 27.20
N LEU A 115 14.84 25.55 28.38
CA LEU A 115 16.18 25.05 28.72
C LEU A 115 16.08 23.60 29.19
N PRO A 116 17.18 22.82 29.17
CA PRO A 116 17.20 21.49 29.80
C PRO A 116 16.60 21.52 31.20
N ASN A 117 15.78 20.52 31.53
CA ASN A 117 15.05 20.36 32.79
C ASN A 117 14.01 21.45 33.13
N GLN A 118 13.60 22.29 32.17
CA GLN A 118 12.50 23.24 32.38
C GLN A 118 11.13 22.68 31.99
N ARG A 119 11.10 21.62 31.18
CA ARG A 119 9.86 21.05 30.67
C ARG A 119 10.02 19.56 30.42
N TRP A 120 9.14 18.78 31.03
CA TRP A 120 9.09 17.34 30.85
C TRP A 120 7.79 16.93 30.17
N SER A 121 7.88 16.02 29.22
CA SER A 121 6.75 15.30 28.68
C SER A 121 6.59 13.97 29.40
N LEU A 122 5.35 13.67 29.77
CA LEU A 122 4.96 12.38 30.31
C LEU A 122 4.23 11.58 29.24
N ASP A 123 4.63 10.32 29.06
CA ASP A 123 3.94 9.38 28.18
C ASP A 123 3.73 8.03 28.87
N PHE A 124 2.71 7.30 28.43
CA PHE A 124 2.43 5.94 28.88
C PHE A 124 2.56 4.97 27.72
N VAL A 125 3.54 4.08 27.80
CA VAL A 125 3.62 2.92 26.91
C VAL A 125 2.89 1.75 27.55
N HIS A 126 2.05 1.05 26.78
CA HIS A 126 1.33 -0.12 27.24
C HIS A 126 1.87 -1.38 26.59
N ASP A 127 2.06 -2.43 27.39
CA ASP A 127 2.48 -3.73 26.89
C ASP A 127 1.89 -4.88 27.74
N GLN A 128 2.09 -6.11 27.29
CA GLN A 128 1.55 -7.32 27.88
C GLN A 128 2.65 -8.37 28.04
N MET A 129 2.74 -8.96 29.23
CA MET A 129 3.63 -10.09 29.51
C MET A 129 3.14 -11.35 28.79
N ALA A 130 4.02 -12.34 28.60
CA ALA A 130 3.65 -13.64 28.02
C ALA A 130 2.50 -14.34 28.79
N SER A 131 2.36 -14.08 30.09
CA SER A 131 1.26 -14.57 30.93
C SER A 131 -0.10 -13.88 30.67
N GLY A 132 -0.16 -12.91 29.77
CA GLY A 132 -1.36 -12.11 29.49
C GLY A 132 -1.59 -10.95 30.46
N ARG A 133 -0.81 -10.85 31.55
CA ARG A 133 -0.87 -9.71 32.47
C ARG A 133 -0.38 -8.45 31.77
N ARG A 134 -1.22 -7.41 31.79
CA ARG A 134 -0.92 -6.12 31.20
C ARG A 134 -0.15 -5.24 32.18
N PHE A 135 0.76 -4.42 31.65
CA PHE A 135 1.45 -3.38 32.41
C PHE A 135 1.54 -2.08 31.60
N ARG A 136 1.97 -1.02 32.25
CA ARG A 136 2.27 0.26 31.62
C ARG A 136 3.62 0.76 32.12
N VAL A 137 4.30 1.51 31.28
CA VAL A 137 5.53 2.21 31.63
C VAL A 137 5.24 3.70 31.56
N LEU A 138 5.38 4.39 32.69
CA LEU A 138 5.41 5.86 32.73
C LEU A 138 6.80 6.30 32.30
N ASN A 139 6.88 7.00 31.16
CA ASN A 139 8.10 7.61 30.67
C ASN A 139 8.06 9.12 30.97
N ILE A 140 9.11 9.61 31.62
CA ILE A 140 9.34 11.03 31.87
C ILE A 140 10.54 11.43 31.03
N VAL A 141 10.31 12.31 30.05
CA VAL A 141 11.31 12.69 29.07
C VAL A 141 11.52 14.20 29.12
N ASP A 142 12.76 14.64 29.13
CA ASP A 142 13.08 16.05 28.96
C ASP A 142 12.80 16.50 27.52
N ASP A 143 12.04 17.56 27.35
CA ASP A 143 11.61 18.01 26.02
C ASP A 143 12.76 18.59 25.17
N VAL A 144 13.84 19.02 25.82
CA VAL A 144 14.97 19.70 25.20
C VAL A 144 16.08 18.71 24.87
N THR A 145 16.60 17.99 25.87
CA THR A 145 17.68 17.02 25.70
C THR A 145 17.21 15.70 25.11
N ARG A 146 15.90 15.42 25.15
CA ARG A 146 15.29 14.14 24.78
C ARG A 146 15.75 12.97 25.64
N GLU A 147 16.35 13.26 26.79
CA GLU A 147 16.78 12.26 27.74
C GLU A 147 15.57 11.66 28.47
N CYS A 148 15.57 10.33 28.63
CA CYS A 148 14.60 9.64 29.47
C CYS A 148 15.04 9.75 30.93
N LEU A 149 14.45 10.70 31.65
CA LEU A 149 14.76 10.95 33.06
C LEU A 149 14.29 9.81 33.96
N ARG A 150 13.17 9.17 33.59
CA ARG A 150 12.60 8.05 34.35
C ARG A 150 11.71 7.16 33.48
N ALA A 151 11.83 5.85 33.67
CA ALA A 151 10.92 4.85 33.12
C ALA A 151 10.40 3.95 34.25
N VAL A 152 9.12 4.09 34.62
CA VAL A 152 8.51 3.34 35.73
C VAL A 152 7.54 2.30 35.20
N PRO A 153 7.93 1.02 35.12
CA PRO A 153 7.01 -0.06 34.79
C PRO A 153 6.17 -0.45 36.02
N ASP A 154 4.86 -0.48 35.86
CA ASP A 154 3.95 -1.05 36.87
C ASP A 154 2.68 -1.61 36.20
N THR A 155 2.00 -2.49 36.91
CA THR A 155 0.71 -3.05 36.49
C THR A 155 -0.45 -2.09 36.78
N SER A 156 -0.25 -1.12 37.68
CA SER A 156 -1.17 0.00 37.93
C SER A 156 -0.40 1.25 38.33
N ILE A 157 -0.62 2.36 37.62
CA ILE A 157 -0.01 3.66 37.91
C ILE A 157 -1.15 4.65 38.16
N SER A 158 -1.46 4.90 39.43
CA SER A 158 -2.48 5.88 39.83
C SER A 158 -1.93 7.31 39.72
N GLY A 159 -2.80 8.33 39.71
CA GLY A 159 -2.35 9.73 39.70
C GLY A 159 -1.42 10.06 40.88
N ARG A 160 -1.69 9.51 42.07
CA ARG A 160 -0.79 9.63 43.24
C ARG A 160 0.58 9.01 42.98
N ARG A 161 0.62 7.86 42.28
CA ARG A 161 1.88 7.23 41.86
C ARG A 161 2.63 8.14 40.89
N VAL A 162 1.96 8.73 39.90
CA VAL A 162 2.58 9.67 38.94
C VAL A 162 3.22 10.85 39.67
N VAL A 163 2.50 11.50 40.58
CA VAL A 163 3.00 12.65 41.34
C VAL A 163 4.24 12.31 42.17
N ARG A 164 4.37 11.08 42.64
CA ARG A 164 5.54 10.63 43.42
C ARG A 164 6.79 10.38 42.54
N GLU A 165 6.60 10.10 41.26
CA GLU A 165 7.70 9.83 40.33
C GLU A 165 8.20 11.09 39.63
N LEU A 166 7.51 12.22 39.82
CA LEU A 166 7.87 13.57 39.39
C LEU A 166 8.63 14.29 40.50
#